data_AF-A0A955GLV1-F1
#
_entry.id   AF-A0A955GLV1-F1
#
_cell.length_a   1.000
_cell.length_b   1.000
_cell.length_c   1.000
_cell.angle_alpha   90.00
_cell.angle_beta   90.00
_cell.angle_gamma   90.00
#
_symmetry.space_group_name_H-M   'P 1'
#
loop_
_entity.id
_entity.type
_entity.pdbx_description
1 polymer ?
#
loop_
_entity_poly.entity_id
_entity_poly.type
_entity_poly.pdbx_seq_one_letter_code
_entity_poly.pdbx_strand_id
1 'polypeptide(L)'
;MKMNNHRHLGRYDSFDAFIAHDEHFTEAEQAHILDSFREARNQRLVRLSLILALWSVIAAFVDSILIGGGVIASVMMGLNLMYFIPEITFFVVNFAVKVFFVRWYLARSLSFGRLTLSGIPYLGSILVIGFLTKDDPIFFKGVKHFLRYQRGRGVRNLGRILRINIFK
;
A
#
# COMPACT_ATOMS: atom_id res chain seq x y z
N MET A 1 31.23 7.64 5.16
CA MET A 1 30.69 8.49 4.07
C MET A 1 29.78 7.61 3.20
N LYS A 2 28.46 7.65 3.44
CA LYS A 2 27.48 6.85 2.66
C LYS A 2 27.20 7.57 1.36
N MET A 3 27.65 7.02 0.23
CA MET A 3 27.35 7.56 -1.10
C MET A 3 25.87 7.35 -1.40
N ASN A 4 25.11 8.44 -1.43
CA ASN A 4 23.77 8.50 -2.00
C ASN A 4 23.87 8.44 -3.52
N ASN A 5 23.86 7.24 -4.08
CA ASN A 5 23.87 7.01 -5.54
C ASN A 5 22.43 6.83 -6.08
N HIS A 6 21.56 7.83 -5.87
CA HIS A 6 20.21 7.86 -6.43
C HIS A 6 20.14 8.76 -7.67
N ARG A 7 20.98 8.52 -8.67
CA ARG A 7 20.89 9.22 -9.95
C ARG A 7 21.12 8.24 -11.10
N HIS A 8 20.06 7.53 -11.46
CA HIS A 8 19.66 7.15 -12.83
C HIS A 8 18.45 6.20 -12.77
N LEU A 9 17.39 6.55 -12.02
CA LEU A 9 16.14 5.79 -12.11
C LEU A 9 15.36 6.33 -13.30
N GLY A 10 15.52 5.67 -14.45
CA GLY A 10 14.57 5.78 -15.55
C GLY A 10 13.15 5.69 -15.01
N ARG A 11 12.21 6.42 -15.60
CA ARG A 11 10.82 6.39 -15.15
C ARG A 11 10.22 5.05 -15.57
N TYR A 12 10.17 4.10 -14.65
CA TYR A 12 9.48 2.83 -14.90
C TYR A 12 7.99 2.97 -14.64
N ASP A 13 7.19 2.63 -15.64
CA ASP A 13 5.73 2.71 -15.61
C ASP A 13 5.06 1.35 -15.26
N SER A 14 5.83 0.26 -15.22
CA SER A 14 5.37 -1.09 -14.81
C SER A 14 6.29 -1.74 -13.77
N PHE A 15 5.77 -2.76 -13.07
CA PHE A 15 6.53 -3.58 -12.14
C PHE A 15 7.66 -4.32 -12.85
N ASP A 16 7.38 -4.90 -14.03
CA ASP A 16 8.36 -5.68 -14.77
C ASP A 16 9.56 -4.83 -15.22
N ALA A 17 9.28 -3.63 -15.74
CA ALA A 17 10.32 -2.71 -16.19
C ALA A 17 11.18 -2.21 -15.02
N PHE A 18 10.57 -2.02 -13.84
CA PHE A 18 11.28 -1.66 -12.62
C PHE A 18 12.22 -2.78 -12.18
N ILE A 19 11.71 -4.01 -12.01
CA ILE A 19 12.50 -5.14 -11.53
C ILE A 19 13.63 -5.50 -12.51
N ALA A 20 13.37 -5.47 -13.83
CA ALA A 20 14.35 -5.81 -14.85
C ALA A 20 15.57 -4.86 -14.93
N HIS A 21 15.50 -3.68 -14.31
CA HIS A 21 16.59 -2.69 -14.31
C HIS A 21 17.05 -2.33 -12.89
N ASP A 22 16.62 -3.09 -11.88
CA ASP A 22 16.95 -2.80 -10.49
C ASP A 22 18.22 -3.53 -10.05
N GLU A 23 19.28 -2.76 -9.86
CA GLU A 23 20.59 -3.24 -9.40
C GLU A 23 20.57 -3.86 -7.98
N HIS A 24 19.47 -3.71 -7.21
CA HIS A 24 19.34 -4.34 -5.89
C HIS A 24 19.09 -5.85 -5.93
N PHE A 25 18.81 -6.40 -7.12
CA PHE A 25 18.52 -7.81 -7.33
C PHE A 25 19.50 -8.41 -8.34
N THR A 26 19.98 -9.61 -8.06
CA THR A 26 20.73 -10.42 -9.03
C THR A 26 19.85 -10.81 -10.21
N GLU A 27 20.43 -11.13 -11.36
CA GLU A 27 19.65 -11.57 -12.54
C GLU A 27 18.74 -12.77 -12.23
N ALA A 28 19.20 -13.71 -11.40
CA ALA A 28 18.41 -14.84 -10.94
C ALA A 28 17.23 -14.42 -10.06
N GLU A 29 17.44 -13.48 -9.12
CA GLU A 29 16.34 -12.92 -8.31
C GLU A 29 15.35 -12.14 -9.17
N GLN A 30 15.82 -11.35 -10.13
CA GLN A 30 14.96 -10.61 -11.06
C GLN A 30 14.09 -11.56 -11.86
N ALA A 31 14.67 -12.61 -12.46
CA ALA A 31 13.93 -13.63 -13.19
C ALA A 31 12.87 -14.32 -12.31
N HIS A 32 13.24 -14.70 -11.09
CA HIS A 32 12.32 -15.32 -10.12
C HIS A 32 11.16 -14.39 -9.73
N ILE A 33 11.44 -13.10 -9.47
CA ILE A 33 10.42 -12.11 -9.13
C ILE A 33 9.45 -11.91 -10.30
N LEU A 34 9.96 -11.83 -11.52
CA LEU A 34 9.14 -11.65 -12.72
C LEU A 34 8.27 -12.88 -12.99
N ASP A 35 8.82 -14.08 -12.83
CA ASP A 35 8.06 -15.32 -13.02
C ASP A 35 6.96 -15.46 -11.96
N SER A 36 7.30 -15.21 -10.70
CA SER A 36 6.34 -15.17 -9.59
C SER A 36 5.26 -14.10 -9.81
N PHE A 37 5.61 -12.96 -10.39
CA PHE A 37 4.65 -11.91 -10.72
C PHE A 37 3.68 -12.32 -11.84
N ARG A 38 4.06 -13.21 -12.75
CA ARG A 38 3.17 -13.68 -13.84
C ARG A 38 2.01 -14.52 -13.34
N GLU A 39 2.09 -15.08 -12.14
CA GLU A 39 0.96 -15.78 -11.53
C GLU A 39 -0.23 -14.82 -11.31
N ALA A 40 -1.40 -15.18 -11.84
CA ALA A 40 -2.62 -14.38 -11.72
C ALA A 40 -2.98 -14.06 -10.25
N ARG A 41 -2.69 -14.98 -9.33
CA ARG A 41 -2.81 -14.76 -7.88
C ARG A 41 -1.96 -13.58 -7.44
N ASN A 42 -0.67 -13.59 -7.75
CA ASN A 42 0.29 -12.59 -7.30
C ASN A 42 0.02 -11.22 -7.94
N GLN A 43 -0.41 -11.18 -9.20
CA GLN A 43 -0.88 -9.93 -9.82
C GLN A 43 -2.07 -9.32 -9.07
N ARG A 44 -3.06 -10.14 -8.69
CA ARG A 44 -4.21 -9.66 -7.88
C ARG A 44 -3.75 -9.11 -6.54
N LEU A 45 -2.75 -9.71 -5.91
CA LEU A 45 -2.20 -9.23 -4.63
C LEU A 45 -1.50 -7.88 -4.78
N VAL A 46 -0.66 -7.73 -5.81
CA VAL A 46 0.01 -6.45 -6.10
C VAL A 46 -1.03 -5.38 -6.41
N ARG A 47 -2.07 -5.67 -7.20
CA ARG A 47 -3.20 -4.75 -7.45
C ARG A 47 -3.90 -4.34 -6.17
N LEU A 48 -4.26 -5.31 -5.33
CA LEU A 48 -4.91 -5.05 -4.03
C LEU A 48 -4.02 -4.14 -3.16
N SER A 49 -2.72 -4.40 -3.10
CA SER A 49 -1.79 -3.61 -2.31
C SER A 49 -1.70 -2.16 -2.78
N LEU A 50 -1.72 -1.93 -4.09
CA LEU A 50 -1.71 -0.59 -4.68
C LEU A 50 -3.02 0.15 -4.36
N ILE A 51 -4.17 -0.52 -4.46
CA ILE A 51 -5.48 0.04 -4.08
C ILE A 51 -5.47 0.43 -2.59
N LEU A 52 -5.02 -0.47 -1.70
CA LEU A 52 -4.94 -0.20 -0.26
C LEU A 52 -3.92 0.90 0.08
N ALA A 53 -2.83 1.00 -0.67
CA ALA A 53 -1.85 2.08 -0.51
C ALA A 53 -2.47 3.43 -0.90
N LEU A 54 -3.14 3.51 -2.04
CA LEU A 54 -3.83 4.72 -2.49
C LEU A 54 -4.93 5.13 -1.50
N TRP A 55 -5.73 4.17 -1.06
CA TRP A 55 -6.74 4.37 -0.02
C TRP A 55 -6.11 4.97 1.24
N SER A 56 -4.97 4.42 1.69
CA SER A 56 -4.31 4.91 2.90
C SER A 56 -3.78 6.34 2.75
N VAL A 57 -3.42 6.79 1.55
CA VAL A 57 -3.08 8.20 1.30
C VAL A 57 -4.31 9.09 1.42
N ILE A 58 -5.45 8.69 0.85
CA ILE A 58 -6.71 9.43 0.97
C ILE A 58 -7.15 9.51 2.44
N ALA A 59 -7.06 8.40 3.17
CA ALA A 59 -7.37 8.35 4.59
C ALA A 59 -6.45 9.27 5.41
N ALA A 60 -5.15 9.33 5.11
CA ALA A 60 -4.21 10.25 5.76
C ALA A 60 -4.62 11.71 5.62
N PHE A 61 -5.09 12.07 4.43
CA PHE A 61 -5.55 13.43 4.15
C PHE A 61 -6.81 13.75 4.96
N VAL A 62 -7.77 12.84 5.01
CA VAL A 62 -8.99 13.01 5.83
C VAL A 62 -8.63 13.11 7.32
N ASP A 63 -7.78 12.22 7.83
CA ASP A 63 -7.32 12.25 9.22
C ASP A 63 -6.67 13.59 9.57
N SER A 64 -5.83 14.14 8.68
CA SER A 64 -5.20 15.45 8.92
C SER A 64 -6.21 16.60 9.08
N ILE A 65 -7.33 16.55 8.35
CA ILE A 65 -8.40 17.54 8.44
C ILE A 65 -9.17 17.35 9.74
N LEU A 66 -9.53 16.11 10.08
CA LEU A 66 -10.30 15.78 11.27
C LEU A 66 -9.52 16.09 12.56
N ILE A 67 -8.25 15.68 12.63
CA ILE A 67 -7.37 15.99 13.76
C ILE A 67 -7.19 17.51 13.89
N GLY A 68 -6.90 18.20 12.78
CA GLY A 68 -6.72 19.64 12.77
C GLY A 68 -7.98 20.37 13.29
N GLY A 69 -9.15 19.99 12.79
CA GLY A 69 -10.43 20.54 13.24
C GLY A 69 -10.74 20.21 14.71
N GLY A 70 -10.48 18.97 15.13
CA GLY A 70 -10.69 18.52 16.50
C GLY A 70 -9.81 19.26 17.50
N VAL A 71 -8.53 19.47 17.17
CA VAL A 71 -7.59 20.26 17.99
C VAL A 71 -8.05 21.71 18.12
N ILE A 72 -8.38 22.38 17.00
CA ILE A 72 -8.84 23.78 17.03
C ILE A 72 -10.10 23.92 17.88
N ALA A 73 -11.11 23.08 17.64
CA ALA A 73 -12.36 23.11 18.40
C ALA A 73 -12.15 22.80 19.88
N SER A 74 -11.28 21.83 20.20
CA SER A 74 -10.93 21.47 21.57
C SER A 74 -10.26 22.62 22.32
N VAL A 75 -9.29 23.30 21.72
CA VAL A 75 -8.62 24.45 22.34
C VAL A 75 -9.59 25.61 22.58
N MET A 76 -10.44 25.93 21.60
CA MET A 76 -11.40 27.04 21.70
C MET A 76 -12.48 26.82 22.78
N MET A 77 -12.77 25.56 23.11
CA MET A 77 -13.92 25.17 23.94
C MET A 77 -13.52 24.46 25.24
N GLY A 78 -12.27 24.60 25.69
CA GLY A 78 -11.83 24.14 27.01
C GLY A 78 -11.30 22.70 27.10
N LEU A 79 -10.56 22.25 26.07
CA LEU A 79 -9.87 20.96 26.00
C LEU A 79 -10.79 19.73 26.18
N ASN A 80 -11.93 19.70 25.46
CA ASN A 80 -12.87 18.59 25.50
C ASN A 80 -12.58 17.52 24.43
N LEU A 81 -12.55 16.25 24.83
CA LEU A 81 -12.31 15.11 23.93
C LEU A 81 -13.48 14.82 22.98
N MET A 82 -14.68 15.34 23.23
CA MET A 82 -15.84 15.14 22.35
C MET A 82 -15.60 15.64 20.90
N TYR A 83 -14.71 16.61 20.71
CA TYR A 83 -14.36 17.12 19.38
C TYR A 83 -13.56 16.13 18.52
N PHE A 84 -13.09 15.02 19.10
CA PHE A 84 -12.43 13.92 18.40
C PHE A 84 -13.39 12.79 18.00
N ILE A 85 -14.68 12.87 18.36
CA ILE A 85 -15.70 11.88 17.95
C ILE A 85 -15.74 11.67 16.42
N PRO A 86 -15.68 12.74 15.57
CA PRO A 86 -15.63 12.56 14.12
C PRO A 86 -14.41 11.75 13.66
N GLU A 87 -13.24 11.95 14.27
CA GLU A 87 -12.02 11.20 13.97
C GLU A 87 -12.16 9.73 14.34
N ILE A 88 -12.64 9.44 15.56
CA ILE A 88 -12.87 8.06 16.03
C ILE A 88 -13.89 7.36 15.12
N THR A 89 -14.96 8.06 14.74
CA THR A 89 -16.00 7.51 13.85
C THR A 89 -15.43 7.21 12.47
N PHE A 90 -14.67 8.13 11.89
CA PHE A 90 -14.01 7.92 10.60
C PHE A 90 -13.04 6.74 10.66
N PHE A 91 -12.23 6.63 11.71
CA PHE A 91 -11.31 5.51 11.91
C PHE A 91 -12.04 4.16 11.90
N VAL A 92 -13.11 4.03 12.70
CA VAL A 92 -13.89 2.78 12.81
C VAL A 92 -14.54 2.41 11.48
N VAL A 93 -15.18 3.37 10.80
CA VAL A 93 -15.82 3.14 9.50
C VAL A 93 -14.78 2.78 8.44
N ASN A 94 -13.66 3.51 8.36
CA ASN A 94 -12.59 3.25 7.41
C ASN A 94 -11.96 1.86 7.61
N PHE A 95 -11.75 1.45 8.86
CA PHE A 95 -11.30 0.11 9.21
C PHE A 95 -12.28 -0.96 8.73
N ALA A 96 -13.57 -0.82 9.07
CA ALA A 96 -14.61 -1.78 8.71
C ALA A 96 -14.75 -1.93 7.18
N VAL A 97 -14.75 -0.81 6.45
CA VAL A 97 -14.85 -0.80 4.99
C VAL A 97 -13.62 -1.47 4.36
N LYS A 98 -12.40 -1.21 4.86
CA LYS A 98 -11.19 -1.89 4.36
C LYS A 98 -11.23 -3.39 4.58
N VAL A 99 -11.60 -3.84 5.78
CA VAL A 99 -11.73 -5.27 6.11
C VAL A 99 -12.74 -5.94 5.16
N PHE A 100 -13.89 -5.31 4.96
CA PHE A 100 -14.92 -5.83 4.06
C PHE A 100 -14.43 -5.89 2.62
N PHE A 101 -13.79 -4.83 2.13
CA PHE A 101 -13.23 -4.76 0.78
C PHE A 101 -12.18 -5.84 0.52
N VAL A 102 -11.23 -6.04 1.43
CA VAL A 102 -10.20 -7.09 1.30
C VAL A 102 -10.84 -8.48 1.28
N ARG A 103 -11.84 -8.71 2.15
CA ARG A 103 -12.56 -9.99 2.21
C ARG A 103 -13.28 -10.30 0.91
N TRP A 104 -13.95 -9.29 0.35
CA TRP A 104 -14.66 -9.38 -0.92
C TRP A 104 -13.70 -9.60 -2.08
N TYR A 105 -12.62 -8.81 -2.17
CA TYR A 105 -11.64 -8.86 -3.27
C TYR A 105 -10.86 -10.19 -3.31
N LEU A 106 -10.52 -10.76 -2.16
CA LEU A 106 -9.74 -12.00 -2.05
C LEU A 106 -10.59 -13.27 -1.91
N ALA A 107 -11.92 -13.17 -2.03
CA ALA A 107 -12.84 -14.31 -1.99
C ALA A 107 -12.61 -15.27 -0.80
N ARG A 108 -12.27 -14.73 0.38
CA ARG A 108 -11.95 -15.49 1.63
C ARG A 108 -10.64 -16.29 1.64
N SER A 109 -9.67 -16.01 0.79
CA SER A 109 -8.35 -16.68 0.84
C SER A 109 -7.54 -16.38 2.11
N LEU A 110 -7.92 -15.35 2.88
CA LEU A 110 -7.30 -14.98 4.16
C LEU A 110 -8.11 -15.47 5.36
N SER A 111 -7.41 -15.99 6.37
CA SER A 111 -7.99 -16.24 7.69
C SER A 111 -8.45 -14.92 8.34
N PHE A 112 -9.45 -15.00 9.21
CA PHE A 112 -10.07 -13.82 9.82
C PHE A 112 -9.05 -12.93 10.57
N GLY A 113 -8.09 -13.53 11.29
CA GLY A 113 -7.04 -12.77 11.98
C GLY A 113 -6.08 -12.03 11.04
N ARG A 114 -5.76 -12.58 9.87
CA ARG A 114 -4.94 -11.87 8.87
C ARG A 114 -5.74 -10.79 8.15
N LEU A 115 -7.04 -11.03 8.00
CA LEU A 115 -7.97 -10.07 7.44
C LEU A 115 -8.15 -8.84 8.35
N THR A 116 -8.26 -9.01 9.67
CA THR A 116 -8.37 -7.85 10.59
C THR A 116 -7.10 -7.00 10.58
N LEU A 117 -5.94 -7.63 10.53
CA LEU A 117 -4.66 -6.92 10.39
C LEU A 117 -4.55 -6.13 9.07
N SER A 118 -5.20 -6.60 8.00
CA SER A 118 -5.29 -5.84 6.74
C SER A 118 -6.12 -4.56 6.83
N GLY A 119 -7.02 -4.47 7.82
CA GLY A 119 -7.87 -3.30 8.05
C GLY A 119 -7.13 -2.13 8.68
N ILE A 120 -5.99 -2.39 9.35
CA ILE A 120 -5.25 -1.37 10.09
C ILE A 120 -4.81 -0.26 9.14
N PRO A 121 -5.19 1.01 9.40
CA PRO A 121 -4.75 2.13 8.58
C PRO A 121 -3.23 2.17 8.45
N TYR A 122 -2.74 2.57 7.27
CA TYR A 122 -1.30 2.71 6.96
C TYR A 122 -0.47 1.42 6.88
N LEU A 123 -0.89 0.34 7.55
CA LEU A 123 -0.19 -0.94 7.59
C LEU A 123 -0.82 -2.00 6.69
N GLY A 124 -2.11 -1.89 6.40
CA GLY A 124 -2.88 -2.91 5.70
C GLY A 124 -2.29 -3.37 4.36
N SER A 125 -1.78 -2.44 3.53
CA SER A 125 -1.20 -2.80 2.22
C SER A 125 0.07 -3.64 2.34
N ILE A 126 0.97 -3.31 3.27
CA ILE A 126 2.22 -4.05 3.48
C ILE A 126 1.94 -5.40 4.16
N LEU A 127 1.03 -5.41 5.13
CA LEU A 127 0.65 -6.62 5.86
C LEU A 127 -0.03 -7.64 4.94
N VAL A 128 -0.94 -7.20 4.06
CA VAL A 128 -1.59 -8.09 3.08
C VAL A 128 -0.58 -8.77 2.17
N ILE A 129 0.38 -8.01 1.62
CA ILE A 129 1.44 -8.61 0.80
C ILE A 129 2.27 -9.56 1.67
N GLY A 130 2.76 -9.10 2.82
CA GLY A 130 3.65 -9.91 3.67
C GLY A 130 3.02 -11.22 4.14
N PHE A 131 1.72 -11.25 4.40
CA PHE A 131 1.02 -12.49 4.77
C PHE A 131 0.78 -13.44 3.60
N LEU A 132 0.69 -12.92 2.38
CA LEU A 132 0.31 -13.70 1.20
C LEU A 132 1.49 -14.08 0.31
N THR A 133 2.63 -13.40 0.48
CA THR A 133 3.93 -13.73 -0.11
C THR A 133 4.89 -14.28 0.95
N LYS A 134 4.38 -14.76 2.08
CA LYS A 134 5.22 -15.33 3.16
C LYS A 134 6.07 -16.50 2.65
N ASP A 135 5.53 -17.24 1.69
CA ASP A 135 6.16 -18.42 1.10
C ASP A 135 7.18 -18.04 -0.01
N ASP A 136 7.22 -16.77 -0.41
CA ASP A 136 8.19 -16.23 -1.39
C ASP A 136 8.79 -14.89 -0.91
N PRO A 137 9.85 -14.95 -0.08
CA PRO A 137 10.48 -13.76 0.48
C PRO A 137 11.20 -12.90 -0.56
N ILE A 138 11.65 -13.48 -1.67
CA ILE A 138 12.32 -12.76 -2.76
C ILE A 138 11.29 -11.92 -3.52
N PHE A 139 10.15 -12.51 -3.85
CA PHE A 139 9.02 -11.79 -4.44
C PHE A 139 8.52 -10.68 -3.50
N PHE A 140 8.39 -10.95 -2.20
CA PHE A 140 8.03 -9.92 -1.22
C PHE A 140 8.99 -8.74 -1.23
N LYS A 141 10.30 -9.02 -1.29
CA LYS A 141 11.35 -8.00 -1.34
C LYS A 141 11.21 -7.13 -2.60
N GLY A 142 10.96 -7.74 -3.76
CA GLY A 142 10.67 -7.05 -5.03
C GLY A 142 9.47 -6.11 -4.93
N VAL A 143 8.32 -6.63 -4.48
CA VAL A 143 7.08 -5.85 -4.33
C VAL A 143 7.26 -4.70 -3.34
N LYS A 144 7.89 -4.95 -2.19
CA LYS A 144 8.18 -3.92 -1.18
C LYS A 144 9.07 -2.82 -1.74
N HIS A 145 10.07 -3.18 -2.55
CA HIS A 145 10.97 -2.20 -3.16
C HIS A 145 10.25 -1.34 -4.19
N PHE A 146 9.43 -1.96 -5.04
CA PHE A 146 8.59 -1.24 -6.00
C PHE A 146 7.60 -0.29 -5.32
N LEU A 147 6.91 -0.73 -4.26
CA LEU A 147 5.99 0.14 -3.51
C LEU A 147 6.69 1.35 -2.88
N ARG A 148 7.93 1.18 -2.38
CA ARG A 148 8.74 2.29 -1.88
C ARG A 148 9.10 3.27 -2.99
N TYR A 149 9.52 2.75 -4.14
CA TYR A 149 9.81 3.56 -5.32
C TYR A 149 8.59 4.37 -5.78
N GLN A 150 7.39 3.78 -5.77
CA GLN A 150 6.16 4.50 -6.12
C GLN A 150 5.73 5.51 -5.05
N ARG A 151 5.93 5.22 -3.77
CA ARG A 151 5.65 6.16 -2.68
C ARG A 151 6.44 7.47 -2.84
N GLY A 152 7.70 7.37 -3.26
CA GLY A 152 8.55 8.53 -3.53
C GLY A 152 8.11 9.41 -4.70
N ARG A 153 7.25 8.92 -5.60
CA ARG A 153 6.81 9.65 -6.81
C ARG A 153 5.45 10.35 -6.69
N GLY A 154 4.77 10.24 -5.55
CA GLY A 154 3.49 10.90 -5.29
C GLY A 154 2.28 10.34 -6.03
N VAL A 155 1.09 10.80 -5.62
CA VAL A 155 -0.22 10.21 -5.98
C VAL A 155 -0.57 10.33 -7.48
N ARG A 156 -0.05 11.35 -8.17
CA ARG A 156 -0.33 11.60 -9.60
C ARG A 156 0.03 10.43 -10.52
N ASN A 157 0.98 9.57 -10.13
CA ASN A 157 1.41 8.43 -10.94
C ASN A 157 0.72 7.11 -10.61
N LEU A 158 0.14 6.96 -9.41
CA LEU A 158 -0.59 5.76 -9.02
C LEU A 158 -1.82 5.52 -9.90
N GLY A 159 -2.52 6.60 -10.29
CA GLY A 159 -3.63 6.51 -11.25
C GLY A 159 -3.22 6.07 -12.65
N ARG A 160 -1.96 6.29 -13.07
CA ARG A 160 -1.41 5.78 -14.33
C ARG A 160 -1.05 4.31 -14.22
N ILE A 161 -0.48 3.85 -13.12
CA ILE A 161 -0.13 2.44 -12.89
C ILE A 161 -1.39 1.57 -12.77
N LEU A 162 -2.46 2.14 -12.21
CA LEU A 162 -3.80 1.54 -12.22
C LEU A 162 -4.50 1.62 -13.59
N ARG A 163 -3.92 2.28 -14.61
CA ARG A 163 -4.47 2.31 -15.99
C ARG A 163 -3.56 1.64 -17.02
N ILE A 164 -2.25 1.61 -16.79
CA ILE A 164 -1.24 1.17 -17.75
C ILE A 164 -0.73 -0.20 -17.29
N ASN A 165 -1.06 -1.23 -18.07
CA ASN A 165 -0.40 -2.54 -18.11
C ASN A 165 -0.62 -3.54 -16.96
N ILE A 166 -1.69 -3.43 -16.16
CA ILE A 166 -2.23 -4.60 -15.45
C ILE A 166 -3.60 -5.05 -16.02
N PHE A 167 -3.93 -4.59 -17.23
CA PHE A 167 -5.24 -4.77 -17.88
C PHE A 167 -5.16 -5.46 -19.26
N LYS A 168 -4.01 -6.07 -19.58
CA LYS A 168 -3.92 -7.10 -20.62
C LYS A 168 -3.54 -8.40 -19.95
#